data_AF-A0AAJ2AXQ0-F1
#
_entry.id   AF-A0AAJ2AXQ0-F1
#
_cell.length_a   1.000
_cell.length_b   1.000
_cell.length_c   1.000
_cell.angle_alpha   90.00
_cell.angle_beta   90.00
_cell.angle_gamma   90.00
#
_symmetry.space_group_name_H-M   'P 1'
#
loop_
_entity.id
_entity.type
_entity.pdbx_description
1 polymer ?
#
loop_
_entity_poly.entity_id
_entity_poly.type
_entity_poly.pdbx_seq_one_letter_code
_entity_poly.pdbx_strand_id
1 'polypeptide(L)' 'MGPKARVTERDFFRQPLLEQINLKHPLVRLAGLIDWAHLGTTMSASFVSVAGRPATSPRL' A
#
# COMPACT_ATOMS: atom_id res chain seq x y z
N MET A 1 0.38 -18.64 -32.34
CA MET A 1 0.42 -18.66 -30.86
C MET A 1 0.19 -17.23 -30.38
N GLY A 2 -1.04 -16.86 -30.02
CA GLY A 2 -1.37 -15.51 -29.55
C GLY A 2 -0.85 -15.24 -28.12
N PRO A 3 -0.73 -13.97 -27.70
CA PRO A 3 -0.22 -13.61 -26.38
C PRO A 3 -1.10 -14.23 -25.28
N LYS A 4 -0.46 -14.91 -24.33
CA LYS A 4 -1.11 -15.56 -23.19
C LYS A 4 -1.77 -14.46 -22.34
N ALA A 5 -3.06 -14.62 -22.02
CA ALA A 5 -3.77 -13.70 -21.14
C ALA A 5 -3.03 -13.58 -19.81
N ARG A 6 -2.79 -12.35 -19.33
CA ARG A 6 -2.18 -12.12 -18.02
C ARG A 6 -3.16 -12.63 -16.97
N VAL A 7 -2.83 -13.77 -16.37
CA VAL A 7 -3.49 -14.25 -15.16
C VAL A 7 -3.18 -13.22 -14.08
N THR A 8 -4.20 -12.57 -13.53
CA THR A 8 -4.04 -11.79 -12.30
C THR A 8 -3.61 -12.80 -11.23
N GLU A 9 -2.33 -12.79 -10.89
CA GLU A 9 -1.79 -13.57 -9.79
C GLU A 9 -2.57 -13.11 -8.55
N ARG A 10 -3.51 -13.96 -8.13
CA ARG A 10 -4.30 -13.73 -6.93
C ARG A 10 -3.29 -13.82 -5.79
N ASP A 11 -3.19 -12.75 -5.01
CA ASP A 11 -2.29 -12.60 -3.86
C ASP A 11 -2.79 -13.54 -2.73
N PHE A 12 -2.68 -14.84 -2.96
CA PHE A 12 -3.41 -15.87 -2.22
C PHE A 12 -2.83 -16.19 -0.83
N PHE A 13 -1.62 -15.72 -0.52
CA PHE A 13 -0.85 -16.23 0.63
C PHE A 13 0.00 -15.20 1.38
N ARG A 14 -0.29 -13.90 1.28
CA ARG A 14 0.35 -12.94 2.20
C ARG A 14 -0.50 -12.82 3.45
N GLN A 15 0.01 -13.34 4.56
CA GLN A 15 -0.53 -13.02 5.88
C GLN A 15 -0.62 -11.50 6.02
N PRO A 16 -1.72 -10.95 6.58
CA PRO A 16 -1.84 -9.53 6.83
C PRO A 16 -0.56 -8.99 7.48
N LEU A 17 -0.10 -7.82 7.04
CA LEU A 17 1.15 -7.23 7.56
C LEU A 17 1.15 -7.14 9.09
N LEU A 18 -0.02 -6.88 9.68
CA LEU A 18 -0.22 -6.85 11.14
C LEU A 18 0.14 -8.17 11.84
N GLU A 19 -0.03 -9.30 11.17
CA GLU A 19 0.36 -10.63 11.68
C GLU A 19 1.85 -10.93 11.46
N GLN A 20 2.50 -10.21 10.54
CA GLN A 20 3.90 -10.40 10.17
C GLN A 20 4.85 -9.50 10.96
N ILE A 21 4.35 -8.45 11.62
CA ILE A 21 5.17 -7.47 12.35
C ILE A 21 4.88 -7.50 13.86
N ASN A 22 5.91 -7.20 14.65
CA ASN A 22 5.73 -7.05 16.10
C ASN A 22 5.01 -5.72 16.42
N LEU A 23 3.72 -5.79 16.75
CA LEU A 23 2.92 -4.61 17.12
C LEU A 23 3.39 -3.89 18.39
N LYS A 24 4.19 -4.56 19.24
CA LYS A 24 4.80 -3.94 20.43
C LYS A 24 6.07 -3.16 20.11
N HIS A 25 6.59 -3.28 18.89
CA HIS A 25 7.83 -2.62 18.49
C HIS A 25 7.65 -1.09 18.57
N PRO A 26 8.60 -0.34 19.16
CA PRO A 26 8.48 1.11 19.33
C PRO A 26 8.18 1.86 18.03
N LEU A 27 8.81 1.46 16.91
CA LEU A 27 8.54 2.08 15.60
C LEU A 27 7.10 1.86 15.10
N VAL A 28 6.50 0.71 15.38
CA VAL A 28 5.10 0.44 15.01
C VAL A 28 4.16 1.31 15.84
N ARG A 29 4.49 1.58 17.10
CA ARG A 29 3.71 2.49 17.94
C ARG A 29 3.75 3.93 17.44
N LEU A 30 4.86 4.37 16.84
CA LEU A 30 4.96 5.72 16.26
C LEU A 30 3.99 5.93 15.09
N ALA A 31 3.59 4.86 14.39
CA ALA A 31 2.58 4.94 13.34
C ALA A 31 1.24 5.51 13.85
N GLY A 32 0.90 5.29 15.12
CA GLY A 32 -0.31 5.85 15.74
C GLY A 32 -0.27 7.36 16.00
N LEU A 33 0.91 7.98 15.88
CA LEU A 33 1.08 9.44 16.04
C LEU A 33 1.00 10.18 14.70
N ILE A 34 1.00 9.45 13.58
CA ILE A 34 0.99 10.04 12.24
C ILE A 34 -0.44 10.43 11.88
N ASP A 35 -0.63 11.69 11.46
CA ASP A 35 -1.84 12.10 10.74
C ASP A 35 -1.76 11.56 9.30
N TRP A 36 -2.31 10.37 9.12
CA TRP A 36 -2.31 9.66 7.84
C TRP A 36 -3.10 10.38 6.74
N ALA A 37 -4.16 11.12 7.11
CA ALA A 37 -4.98 11.86 6.16
C ALA A 37 -4.19 13.05 5.60
N HIS A 38 -3.59 13.85 6.49
CA HIS A 38 -2.78 15.00 6.10
C HIS A 38 -1.52 14.56 5.33
N LEU A 39 -0.85 13.48 5.77
CA LEU A 39 0.29 12.91 5.06
C LEU A 39 -0.08 12.48 3.65
N GLY A 40 -1.21 11.77 3.49
CA GLY A 40 -1.71 11.33 2.19
C GLY A 40 -1.99 12.48 1.24
N THR A 41 -2.68 13.52 1.70
CA THR A 41 -2.94 14.74 0.90
C THR A 41 -1.63 15.40 0.47
N THR A 42 -0.71 15.63 1.41
CA THR A 42 0.57 16.32 1.14
C THR A 42 1.46 15.54 0.17
N MET A 43 1.56 14.22 0.35
CA MET A 43 2.39 13.38 -0.53
C MET A 43 1.75 13.18 -1.91
N SER A 44 0.42 13.03 -1.97
CA SER A 44 -0.28 12.84 -3.25
C SER A 44 -0.07 14.02 -4.21
N ALA A 45 0.02 15.24 -3.70
CA ALA A 45 0.31 16.43 -4.50
C ALA A 45 1.69 16.37 -5.20
N SER A 46 2.64 15.60 -4.65
CA SER A 46 3.98 15.40 -5.23
C SER A 46 4.02 14.29 -6.29
N PHE A 47 2.98 13.46 -6.38
CA PHE A 47 2.89 12.40 -7.38
C PHE A 47 2.24 12.93 -8.67
N VAL A 48 3.07 13.44 -9.59
CA VAL A 48 2.64 13.99 -10.90
C VAL A 48 2.54 12.92 -12.01
N SER A 49 2.47 11.63 -11.68
CA SER A 49 2.35 10.61 -12.73
C SER A 49 0.92 10.52 -13.24
N VAL A 50 0.63 11.24 -14.33
CA VAL A 50 -0.56 11.03 -15.18
C VAL A 50 -0.34 9.84 -16.14
N ALA A 51 0.92 9.43 -16.35
CA ALA A 51 1.30 8.30 -17.17
C ALA A 51 1.52 7.04 -16.29
N GLY A 52 0.43 6.49 -15.76
CA GLY A 52 0.45 5.26 -14.97
C GLY A 52 -0.92 4.89 -14.43
N ARG A 53 -1.10 3.61 -14.06
CA ARG A 53 -2.33 3.20 -13.35
C ARG A 53 -2.45 4.03 -12.06
N PRO A 54 -3.62 4.61 -11.76
CA PRO A 54 -3.82 5.39 -10.55
C PRO A 54 -3.41 4.57 -9.33
N ALA A 55 -2.71 5.21 -8.38
CA ALA A 55 -2.39 4.59 -7.10
C ALA A 55 -3.72 4.13 -6.47
N THR A 56 -3.86 2.82 -6.29
CA THR A 56 -5.04 2.26 -5.64
C THR A 56 -4.89 2.49 -4.14
N SER A 57 -5.96 2.92 -3.46
CA SER A 57 -5.94 3.21 -2.02
C SER A 57 -5.20 2.11 -1.26
N PRO A 58 -4.27 2.46 -0.33
CA PRO A 58 -3.73 1.49 0.61
C PRO A 58 -4.92 0.77 1.26
N ARG A 59 -4.97 -0.56 1.12
CA ARG A 59 -6.04 -1.35 1.69
C ARG A 59 -5.79 -1.42 3.20
N LEU A 60 -6.60 -0.70 3.97
CA LEU A 60 -6.81 -0.96 5.39
C LEU A 60 -7.60 -2.26 5.57
#